data_AF-M6RHN5-F1
#
_entry.id   AF-M6RHN5-F1
#
_cell.length_a   1.000
_cell.length_b   1.000
_cell.length_c   1.000
_cell.angle_alpha   90.00
_cell.angle_beta   90.00
_cell.angle_gamma   90.00
#
_symmetry.space_group_name_H-M   'P 1'
#
loop_
_entity.id
_entity.type
_entity.pdbx_description
1 polymer ?
#
loop_
_entity_poly.entity_id
_entity_poly.type
_entity_poly.pdbx_seq_one_letter_code
_entity_poly.pdbx_strand_id
1 'polypeptide(L)'
;MSSILQYSIRVPGTSANLGPGFDLFGLAFRIYNQFQFQFLPGKEFKTSVKGMETLPFGPDEDLVLSSYRSYFKRFLSGKEIIPYSLLMDLKLPMKGGLGSSASAA
;
A
#
# COMPACT_ATOMS: atom_id res chain seq x y z
N MET A 1 17.14 23.32 5.40
CA MET A 1 15.93 22.90 4.66
C MET A 1 15.86 21.38 4.77
N SER A 2 14.83 20.82 5.44
CA SER A 2 14.64 19.36 5.45
C SER A 2 14.40 18.89 4.02
N SER A 3 15.23 17.98 3.53
CA SER A 3 15.04 17.35 2.23
C SER A 3 13.74 16.54 2.24
N ILE A 4 12.86 16.80 1.28
CA ILE A 4 11.69 15.96 1.02
C ILE A 4 12.19 14.63 0.45
N LEU A 5 11.89 13.51 1.12
CA LEU A 5 12.17 12.18 0.60
C LEU A 5 10.94 11.67 -0.15
N GLN A 6 11.13 11.26 -1.40
CA GLN A 6 10.07 10.75 -2.26
C GLN A 6 10.40 9.36 -2.78
N TYR A 7 9.45 8.43 -2.69
CA TYR A 7 9.59 7.06 -3.17
C TYR A 7 8.38 6.67 -4.02
N SER A 8 8.62 5.96 -5.11
CA SER A 8 7.58 5.43 -5.99
C SER A 8 7.72 3.91 -6.06
N ILE A 9 6.71 3.20 -5.59
CA ILE A 9 6.69 1.73 -5.50
C ILE A 9 5.64 1.21 -6.46
N ARG A 10 5.99 0.17 -7.23
CA ARG A 10 5.06 -0.56 -8.09
C ARG A 10 4.94 -1.99 -7.58
N VAL A 11 3.71 -2.41 -7.31
CA VAL A 11 3.43 -3.75 -6.78
C VAL A 11 2.54 -4.50 -7.78
N PRO A 12 2.94 -5.69 -8.24
CA PRO A 12 2.15 -6.47 -9.19
C PRO A 12 0.89 -7.01 -8.52
N GLY A 13 -0.18 -7.14 -9.28
CA GLY A 13 -1.32 -7.96 -8.90
C GLY A 13 -0.97 -9.44 -8.91
N THR A 14 -1.68 -10.22 -8.11
CA THR A 14 -1.40 -11.64 -7.94
C THR A 14 -2.67 -12.48 -7.99
N SER A 15 -2.59 -13.72 -8.45
CA SER A 15 -3.62 -14.74 -8.19
C SER A 15 -3.02 -15.85 -7.31
N ALA A 16 -3.87 -16.48 -6.51
CA ALA A 16 -3.51 -17.58 -5.62
C ALA A 16 -4.14 -18.90 -6.10
N ASN A 17 -3.79 -20.00 -5.44
CA ASN A 17 -4.33 -21.35 -5.57
C ASN A 17 -4.01 -22.09 -6.88
N LEU A 18 -4.09 -21.41 -8.03
CA LEU A 18 -3.75 -21.94 -9.37
C LEU A 18 -4.26 -23.38 -9.62
N GLY A 19 -5.51 -23.66 -9.26
CA GLY A 19 -6.11 -25.00 -9.32
C GLY A 19 -5.96 -25.77 -8.00
N PRO A 20 -5.33 -26.97 -7.98
CA PRO A 20 -5.24 -27.80 -6.77
C PRO A 20 -4.25 -27.26 -5.71
N GLY A 21 -3.50 -26.20 -6.01
CA GLY A 21 -2.49 -25.62 -5.12
C GLY A 21 -3.05 -24.64 -4.09
N PHE A 22 -4.19 -24.98 -3.48
CA PHE A 22 -4.83 -24.15 -2.45
C PHE A 22 -3.83 -23.77 -1.35
N ASP A 23 -3.74 -22.47 -1.04
CA ASP A 23 -2.81 -21.86 -0.07
C ASP A 23 -1.30 -22.16 -0.31
N LEU A 24 -0.92 -22.61 -1.51
CA LEU A 24 0.46 -22.96 -1.84
C LEU A 24 0.99 -22.18 -3.04
N PHE A 25 0.19 -22.00 -4.08
CA PHE A 25 0.63 -21.36 -5.31
C PHE A 25 0.19 -19.91 -5.42
N GLY A 26 1.10 -19.09 -5.93
CA GLY A 26 0.87 -17.69 -6.27
C GLY A 26 1.51 -17.32 -7.61
N LEU A 27 0.86 -16.48 -8.39
CA LEU A 27 1.36 -15.96 -9.66
C LEU A 27 1.22 -14.44 -9.70
N ALA A 28 2.30 -13.73 -10.00
CA ALA A 28 2.29 -12.29 -10.25
C ALA A 28 1.97 -11.97 -11.71
N PHE A 29 1.12 -10.98 -11.94
CA PHE A 29 0.75 -10.47 -13.26
C PHE A 29 1.42 -9.13 -13.58
N ARG A 30 1.49 -8.79 -14.86
CA ARG A 30 1.98 -7.50 -15.35
C ARG A 30 0.94 -6.37 -15.26
N ILE A 31 0.13 -6.37 -14.20
CA ILE A 31 -0.81 -5.31 -13.86
C ILE A 31 -0.37 -4.80 -12.49
N TYR A 32 -0.25 -3.49 -12.31
CA TYR A 32 0.41 -2.93 -11.13
C TYR A 32 -0.45 -1.88 -10.45
N ASN A 33 -0.50 -1.92 -9.13
CA ASN A 33 -0.79 -0.73 -8.33
C ASN A 33 0.50 0.06 -8.15
N GLN A 34 0.38 1.38 -8.12
CA GLN A 34 1.52 2.28 -7.90
C GLN A 34 1.26 3.16 -6.67
N PHE A 35 2.27 3.27 -5.81
CA PHE A 35 2.21 4.00 -4.55
C PHE A 35 3.32 5.06 -4.53
N GLN A 36 2.95 6.32 -4.49
CA GLN A 36 3.89 7.45 -4.47
C GLN A 36 3.87 8.10 -3.09
N PHE A 37 4.95 7.91 -2.35
CA PHE A 37 5.13 8.42 -1.01
C PHE A 37 5.98 9.68 -1.01
N GLN A 38 5.57 10.66 -0.19
CA GLN A 38 6.35 11.84 0.15
C GLN A 38 6.45 11.93 1.68
N PHE A 39 7.65 11.77 2.23
CA PHE A 39 7.89 11.81 3.67
C PHE A 39 8.22 13.22 4.12
N LEU A 40 7.46 13.72 5.10
CA LEU A 40 7.53 15.09 5.58
C LEU A 40 7.44 15.10 7.12
N PRO A 41 8.57 15.34 7.83
CA PRO A 41 8.56 15.48 9.28
C PRO A 41 7.59 16.58 9.74
N GLY A 42 6.80 16.30 10.78
CA GLY A 42 5.86 17.25 11.37
C GLY A 42 4.53 17.42 10.63
N LYS A 43 4.24 16.61 9.59
CA LYS A 43 2.91 16.56 8.96
C LYS A 43 2.11 15.35 9.42
N GLU A 44 0.81 15.34 9.13
CA GLU A 44 -0.06 14.18 9.36
C GLU A 44 0.01 13.19 8.18
N PHE A 45 -0.42 11.94 8.43
CA PHE A 45 -0.63 10.97 7.35
C PHE A 45 -1.73 11.44 6.42
N LYS A 46 -1.48 11.37 5.11
CA LYS A 46 -2.48 11.66 4.09
C LYS A 46 -2.45 10.60 3.01
N THR A 47 -3.61 10.10 2.63
CA THR A 47 -3.79 9.12 1.56
C THR A 47 -4.77 9.68 0.54
N SER A 48 -4.48 9.53 -0.76
CA SER A 48 -5.39 9.84 -1.86
C SER A 48 -5.26 8.81 -2.98
N VAL A 49 -6.31 8.68 -3.78
CA VAL A 49 -6.35 7.79 -4.96
C VAL A 49 -6.55 8.62 -6.22
N LYS A 50 -5.73 8.37 -7.23
CA LYS A 50 -5.80 9.07 -8.50
C LYS A 50 -7.16 8.87 -9.17
N GLY A 51 -7.81 9.97 -9.52
CA GLY A 51 -9.11 9.96 -10.19
C GLY A 51 -10.30 9.71 -9.25
N MET A 52 -10.09 9.78 -7.93
CA MET A 52 -11.17 9.70 -6.94
C MET A 52 -11.10 10.90 -6.00
N GLU A 53 -12.26 11.48 -5.67
CA GLU A 53 -12.37 12.57 -4.69
C GLU A 53 -12.32 12.05 -3.25
N THR A 54 -12.77 10.80 -3.04
CA THR A 54 -12.80 10.11 -1.75
C THR A 54 -12.07 8.78 -1.84
N LEU A 55 -11.60 8.26 -0.71
CA LEU A 55 -10.97 6.94 -0.64
C LEU A 55 -12.03 5.85 -0.88
N PRO A 56 -11.71 4.81 -1.68
CA PRO A 56 -12.63 3.70 -1.94
C PRO A 56 -12.68 2.66 -0.80
N PHE A 57 -12.08 2.97 0.35
CA PHE A 57 -11.97 2.13 1.53
C PHE A 57 -12.07 2.98 2.81
N GLY A 58 -12.50 2.37 3.90
CA GLY A 58 -12.59 3.04 5.21
C GLY A 58 -11.22 3.23 5.87
N PRO A 59 -11.13 4.02 6.95
CA PRO A 59 -9.88 4.21 7.71
C PRO A 59 -9.26 2.90 8.23
N ASP A 60 -10.10 1.94 8.63
CA ASP A 60 -9.65 0.62 9.12
C ASP A 60 -9.22 -0.33 7.98
N GLU A 61 -9.48 0.05 6.73
CA GLU A 61 -9.13 -0.70 5.53
C GLU A 61 -7.91 -0.09 4.79
N ASP A 62 -7.28 0.95 5.33
CA ASP A 62 -5.99 1.47 4.82
C ASP A 62 -4.85 0.50 5.18
N LEU A 63 -4.68 -0.50 4.34
CA LEU A 63 -3.66 -1.54 4.50
C LEU A 63 -2.23 -1.01 4.40
N VAL A 64 -2.01 0.10 3.69
CA VAL A 64 -0.68 0.72 3.60
C VAL A 64 -0.32 1.34 4.94
N LEU A 65 -1.22 2.13 5.52
CA LEU A 65 -0.98 2.80 6.80
C LEU A 65 -0.85 1.78 7.94
N SER A 66 -1.72 0.78 7.97
CA SER A 66 -1.69 -0.26 9.00
C SER A 66 -0.41 -1.10 8.93
N SER A 67 0.04 -1.50 7.73
CA SER A 67 1.29 -2.25 7.54
C SER A 67 2.52 -1.42 7.88
N TYR A 68 2.52 -0.13 7.52
CA TYR A 68 3.58 0.80 7.91
C TYR A 68 3.70 0.94 9.44
N ARG A 69 2.58 1.14 10.13
CA ARG A 69 2.56 1.21 11.61
C ARG A 69 2.97 -0.11 12.25
N SER A 70 2.52 -1.23 11.70
CA SER A 70 2.87 -2.57 12.16
C SER A 70 4.38 -2.82 12.07
N TYR A 71 5.01 -2.43 10.96
CA TYR A 71 6.45 -2.54 10.77
C TYR A 71 7.24 -1.77 11.84
N PHE A 72 6.88 -0.51 12.09
CA PHE A 72 7.53 0.30 13.13
C PHE A 72 7.36 -0.33 14.51
N LYS A 73 6.14 -0.76 14.85
CA LYS A 73 5.84 -1.41 16.13
C LYS A 73 6.68 -2.69 16.32
N ARG A 74 6.84 -3.49 15.27
CA ARG A 74 7.49 -4.82 15.36
C ARG A 74 9.01 -4.75 15.31
N PHE A 75 9.56 -3.86 14.49
CA PHE A 75 10.98 -3.88 14.14
C PHE A 75 11.75 -2.61 14.53
N LEU A 76 11.07 -1.49 14.76
CA LEU A 76 11.68 -0.20 15.08
C LEU A 76 11.14 0.40 16.38
N SER A 77 10.98 -0.45 17.41
CA SER A 77 10.52 -0.01 18.73
C SER A 77 11.36 1.16 19.26
N GLY A 78 10.71 2.26 19.63
CA GLY A 78 11.37 3.47 20.14
C GLY A 78 11.77 4.50 19.06
N LYS A 79 11.56 4.19 17.77
CA LYS A 79 11.65 5.18 16.69
C LYS A 79 10.30 5.82 16.46
N GLU A 80 10.29 7.14 16.27
CA GLU A 80 9.07 7.84 15.84
C GLU A 80 8.71 7.44 14.41
N ILE A 81 7.42 7.20 14.19
CA ILE A 81 6.90 6.91 12.86
C ILE A 81 6.90 8.20 12.05
N ILE A 82 7.57 8.17 10.89
CA ILE A 82 7.67 9.34 10.01
C ILE A 82 6.40 9.42 9.15
N PRO A 83 5.61 10.50 9.24
CA PRO A 83 4.40 10.63 8.44
C PRO A 83 4.69 10.81 6.96
N TYR A 84 3.77 10.35 6.12
CA TYR A 84 3.83 10.48 4.67
C TYR A 84 2.55 11.06 4.08
N SER A 85 2.68 11.66 2.91
CA SER A 85 1.60 11.84 1.94
C SER A 85 1.71 10.76 0.86
N LEU A 86 0.62 10.06 0.58
CA LEU A 86 0.55 8.95 -0.36
C LEU A 86 -0.47 9.24 -1.45
N LEU A 87 -0.04 9.14 -2.71
CA LEU A 87 -0.91 9.06 -3.87
C LEU A 87 -0.87 7.63 -4.43
N MET A 88 -2.04 7.00 -4.53
CA MET A 88 -2.21 5.67 -5.11
C MET A 88 -2.75 5.75 -6.55
N ASP A 89 -2.16 5.03 -7.50
CA ASP A 89 -2.76 4.73 -8.80
C ASP A 89 -3.12 3.24 -8.81
N LEU A 90 -4.38 2.94 -8.51
CA LEU A 90 -4.89 1.57 -8.35
C LEU A 90 -5.45 1.06 -9.68
N LYS A 91 -4.78 0.07 -10.28
CA LYS A 91 -5.22 -0.59 -11.52
C LYS A 91 -5.90 -1.94 -11.28
N LEU A 92 -5.69 -2.53 -10.11
CA LEU A 92 -6.32 -3.79 -9.75
C LEU A 92 -7.76 -3.53 -9.28
N PRO A 93 -8.74 -4.33 -9.74
CA PRO A 93 -10.09 -4.23 -9.22
C PRO A 93 -10.12 -4.62 -7.74
N MET A 94 -10.77 -3.79 -6.93
CA MET A 94 -10.99 -4.11 -5.52
C MET A 94 -11.84 -5.38 -5.41
N LYS A 95 -11.45 -6.28 -4.49
CA LYS A 95 -12.12 -7.57 -4.25
C LYS A 95 -12.28 -8.45 -5.52
N GLY A 96 -11.47 -8.24 -6.55
CA GLY A 96 -11.56 -8.97 -7.83
C GLY A 96 -10.70 -10.23 -7.94
N GLY A 97 -10.21 -10.79 -6.82
CA GLY A 97 -9.36 -11.99 -6.83
C GLY A 97 -7.93 -11.77 -7.36
N LEU A 98 -7.54 -10.54 -7.68
CA LEU A 98 -6.21 -10.19 -8.22
C LEU A 98 -5.24 -9.61 -7.17
N GLY A 99 -5.45 -9.97 -5.90
CA GLY A 99 -4.52 -9.61 -4.82
C GLY A 99 -4.42 -8.11 -4.54
N SER A 100 -5.47 -7.32 -4.79
CA SER A 100 -5.42 -5.86 -4.56
C SER A 100 -5.07 -5.50 -3.11
N SER A 101 -5.65 -6.20 -2.12
CA SER A 101 -5.32 -6.01 -0.71
C SER A 101 -3.90 -6.44 -0.39
N ALA A 102 -3.45 -7.57 -0.93
CA ALA A 102 -2.08 -8.06 -0.77
C ALA A 102 -1.05 -7.11 -1.37
N SER A 103 -1.39 -6.42 -2.47
CA SER A 103 -0.50 -5.42 -3.07
C SER A 103 -0.34 -4.14 -2.25
N ALA A 104 -1.26 -3.89 -1.31
CA ALA A 104 -1.28 -2.70 -0.46
C ALA A 104 -0.70 -2.94 0.94
N ALA A 105 -0.54 -4.19 1.37
CA ALA A 105 0.08 -4.55 2.65
C ALA A 105 1.60 -4.65 2.50
#